data_AF-A0A7S1VIQ4-F1
#
_entry.id   AF-A0A7S1VIQ4-F1
#
_cell.length_a   1.000
_cell.length_b   1.000
_cell.length_c   1.000
_cell.angle_alpha   90.00
_cell.angle_beta   90.00
_cell.angle_gamma   90.00
#
_symmetry.space_group_name_H-M   'P 1'
#
loop_
_entity.id
_entity.type
_entity.pdbx_description
1 polymer ?
#
loop_
_entity_poly.entity_id
_entity_poly.type
_entity_poly.pdbx_seq_one_letter_code
_entity_poly.pdbx_strand_id
1 'polypeptide(L)'
;YVHYDLIVWSQTSWRWLETKLTELGMLTHPGYKFCFVLDKTSMFSITSSKRDGSSYKHQVKPLQIIWSKYPHVWGAHNTVHLDDLSRNFALNLTSGLKVTAYHRKRTKGKRDAELLGLGRYLEDVAKAGVSFEQINFGKWLDVVSGRLTLQDTIQGDVGGDGDGEADKKPAATS
;
A
#
# COMPACT_ATOMS: atom_id res chain seq x y z
N TYR A 1 -6.20 -2.61 -18.25
CA TYR A 1 -4.94 -1.86 -18.02
C TYR A 1 -3.89 -2.89 -17.75
N VAL A 2 -2.69 -2.69 -18.30
CA VAL A 2 -1.85 -3.79 -18.78
C VAL A 2 -1.42 -4.76 -17.67
N HIS A 3 -1.31 -4.28 -16.42
CA HIS A 3 -0.60 -5.01 -15.36
C HIS A 3 -1.37 -5.24 -14.06
N TYR A 4 -2.51 -4.58 -13.86
CA TYR A 4 -3.21 -4.60 -12.58
C TYR A 4 -4.69 -4.94 -12.76
N ASP A 5 -5.35 -5.26 -11.66
CA ASP A 5 -6.78 -5.09 -11.44
C ASP A 5 -6.99 -3.85 -10.54
N LEU A 6 -8.04 -3.06 -10.79
CA LEU A 6 -8.32 -1.77 -10.16
C LEU A 6 -9.56 -1.90 -9.30
N ILE A 7 -9.42 -1.54 -8.04
CA ILE A 7 -10.47 -1.48 -7.04
C ILE A 7 -10.44 -0.08 -6.45
N VAL A 8 -11.61 0.55 -6.28
CA VAL A 8 -11.72 1.83 -5.57
C VAL A 8 -12.26 1.56 -4.18
N TRP A 9 -11.59 2.08 -3.15
CA TRP A 9 -12.09 2.02 -1.78
C TRP A 9 -12.10 3.42 -1.15
N SER A 10 -13.29 3.94 -0.82
CA SER A 10 -13.47 5.28 -0.25
C SER A 10 -14.00 5.25 1.17
N GLN A 11 -13.48 6.12 2.05
CA GLN A 11 -14.05 6.37 3.39
C GLN A 11 -15.31 7.27 3.34
N THR A 12 -16.06 7.25 2.24
CA THR A 12 -17.34 7.97 2.11
C THR A 12 -18.48 6.98 1.92
N SER A 13 -19.74 7.42 2.07
CA SER A 13 -20.87 6.55 1.79
C SER A 13 -21.00 6.25 0.30
N TRP A 14 -21.64 5.13 -0.04
CA TRP A 14 -21.97 4.74 -1.41
C TRP A 14 -22.43 5.91 -2.28
N ARG A 15 -23.43 6.67 -1.82
CA ARG A 15 -23.95 7.85 -2.54
C ARG A 15 -22.86 8.85 -2.94
N TRP A 16 -21.96 9.21 -2.03
CA TRP A 16 -20.89 10.17 -2.32
C TRP A 16 -19.79 9.57 -3.20
N LEU A 17 -19.51 8.27 -3.04
CA LEU A 17 -18.56 7.55 -3.88
C LEU A 17 -19.06 7.47 -5.33
N GLU A 18 -20.29 7.03 -5.52
CA GLU A 18 -20.95 6.90 -6.83
C GLU A 18 -21.01 8.24 -7.56
N THR A 19 -21.44 9.31 -6.88
CA THR A 19 -21.42 10.66 -7.46
C THR A 19 -20.01 11.04 -7.92
N LYS A 20 -18.97 10.89 -7.08
CA LYS A 20 -17.60 11.25 -7.47
C LYS A 20 -17.09 10.47 -8.68
N LEU A 21 -17.29 9.15 -8.69
CA LEU A 21 -16.80 8.30 -9.78
C LEU A 21 -17.55 8.58 -11.10
N THR A 22 -18.83 8.94 -11.02
CA THR A 22 -19.65 9.32 -12.19
C THR A 22 -19.23 10.68 -12.73
N GLU A 23 -19.17 11.70 -11.87
CA GLU A 23 -18.81 13.07 -12.26
C GLU A 23 -17.38 13.18 -12.79
N LEU A 24 -16.46 12.36 -12.30
CA LEU A 24 -15.09 12.26 -12.83
C LEU A 24 -14.99 11.37 -14.08
N GLY A 25 -16.09 10.80 -14.56
CA GLY A 25 -16.12 9.91 -15.74
C GLY A 25 -15.35 8.60 -15.55
N MET A 26 -15.07 8.20 -14.31
CA MET A 26 -14.20 7.06 -14.01
C MET A 26 -14.88 5.70 -14.25
N LEU A 27 -16.22 5.64 -14.13
CA LEU A 27 -16.97 4.39 -14.35
C LEU A 27 -17.14 4.03 -15.82
N THR A 28 -17.09 5.02 -16.72
CA THR A 28 -17.37 4.85 -18.15
C THR A 28 -16.14 5.11 -19.02
N HIS A 29 -14.95 5.16 -18.44
CA HIS A 29 -13.72 5.44 -19.16
C HIS A 29 -13.37 4.27 -20.12
N PRO A 30 -13.10 4.50 -21.42
CA PRO A 30 -12.87 3.41 -22.37
C PRO A 30 -11.53 2.68 -22.16
N GLY A 31 -10.55 3.34 -21.53
CA GLY A 31 -9.20 2.80 -21.33
C GLY A 31 -9.02 1.85 -20.13
N TYR A 32 -10.01 1.75 -19.22
CA TYR A 32 -9.91 0.88 -18.05
C TYR A 32 -11.30 0.53 -17.48
N LYS A 33 -11.33 -0.42 -16.55
CA LYS A 33 -12.53 -0.83 -15.81
C LYS A 33 -12.17 -1.11 -14.35
N PHE A 34 -13.06 -0.77 -13.42
CA PHE A 34 -12.94 -1.24 -12.03
C PHE A 34 -13.54 -2.63 -11.89
N CYS A 35 -12.89 -3.50 -11.11
CA CYS A 35 -13.43 -4.81 -10.77
C CYS A 35 -14.64 -4.65 -9.85
N PHE A 36 -14.50 -3.81 -8.83
CA PHE A 36 -15.56 -3.41 -7.92
C PHE A 36 -15.12 -2.18 -7.12
N VAL A 37 -16.05 -1.71 -6.29
CA VAL A 37 -15.91 -0.50 -5.48
C VAL A 37 -16.35 -0.81 -4.04
N LEU A 38 -15.66 -0.22 -3.08
CA LEU A 38 -15.91 -0.37 -1.65
C LEU A 38 -16.09 1.03 -1.02
N ASP A 39 -17.07 1.16 -0.13
CA ASP A 39 -17.35 2.40 0.58
C ASP A 39 -16.93 2.30 2.07
N LYS A 40 -17.30 3.28 2.88
CA LYS A 40 -16.95 3.29 4.31
C LYS A 40 -17.55 2.13 5.11
N THR A 41 -18.58 1.44 4.61
CA THR A 41 -19.27 0.38 5.36
C THR A 41 -18.44 -0.90 5.48
N SER A 42 -17.48 -1.10 4.57
CA SER A 42 -16.51 -2.20 4.67
C SER A 42 -15.29 -1.89 5.53
N MET A 43 -15.19 -0.68 6.09
CA MET A 43 -14.07 -0.27 6.97
C MET A 43 -14.34 -0.66 8.42
N PHE A 44 -13.28 -1.06 9.14
CA PHE A 44 -13.36 -1.41 10.56
C PHE A 44 -12.79 -0.31 11.44
N SER A 45 -13.30 -0.19 12.66
CA SER A 45 -12.68 0.67 13.67
C SER A 45 -11.66 -0.12 14.47
N ILE A 46 -10.44 0.38 14.58
CA ILE A 46 -9.41 -0.14 15.48
C ILE A 46 -8.99 0.94 16.48
N THR A 47 -8.36 0.51 17.56
CA THR A 47 -7.70 1.39 18.53
C THR A 47 -6.19 1.19 18.38
N SER A 48 -5.46 2.28 18.20
CA SER A 48 -3.99 2.22 18.16
C SER A 48 -3.38 3.09 19.24
N SER A 49 -2.28 2.61 19.80
CA SER A 49 -1.49 3.31 20.80
C SER A 49 -0.53 4.29 20.14
N LYS A 50 -0.39 5.47 20.71
CA LYS A 50 0.64 6.45 20.38
C LYS A 50 1.88 6.21 21.23
N ARG A 51 2.98 6.86 20.83
CA ARG A 51 4.25 6.82 21.57
C ARG A 51 4.16 7.38 23.00
N ASP A 52 3.21 8.29 23.23
CA ASP A 52 2.93 8.89 24.54
C ASP A 52 2.05 8.00 25.45
N GLY A 53 1.73 6.78 25.03
CA GLY A 53 0.86 5.86 25.76
C GLY A 53 -0.64 6.12 25.60
N SER A 54 -1.04 7.26 25.01
CA SER A 54 -2.45 7.52 24.70
C SER A 54 -2.94 6.63 23.56
N SER A 55 -4.22 6.29 23.55
CA SER A 55 -4.83 5.55 22.45
C SER A 55 -5.72 6.45 21.60
N TYR A 56 -5.90 6.11 20.33
CA TYR A 56 -6.85 6.76 19.45
C TYR A 56 -7.58 5.74 18.59
N LYS A 57 -8.89 5.98 18.42
CA LYS A 57 -9.74 5.16 17.55
C LYS A 57 -9.71 5.72 16.14
N HIS A 58 -9.57 4.85 15.15
CA HIS A 58 -9.64 5.23 13.74
C HIS A 58 -10.15 4.08 12.88
N GLN A 59 -10.51 4.40 11.63
CA GLN A 59 -10.97 3.40 10.68
C GLN A 59 -9.85 2.94 9.74
N VAL A 60 -9.92 1.68 9.34
CA VAL A 60 -8.95 1.02 8.45
C VAL A 60 -9.66 0.30 7.30
N LYS A 61 -8.91 0.04 6.22
CA LYS A 61 -9.33 -0.67 5.02
C LYS A 61 -8.53 -1.99 4.92
N PRO A 62 -8.90 -3.04 5.65
CA PRO A 62 -8.12 -4.27 5.65
C PRO A 62 -8.30 -5.02 4.34
N LEU A 63 -7.21 -5.15 3.59
CA LEU A 63 -7.18 -5.91 2.34
C LEU A 63 -7.60 -7.37 2.52
N GLN A 64 -7.52 -7.91 3.75
CA GLN A 64 -7.99 -9.25 4.08
C GLN A 64 -9.45 -9.52 3.67
N ILE A 65 -10.34 -8.51 3.68
CA ILE A 65 -11.72 -8.72 3.18
C ILE A 65 -11.72 -9.13 1.70
N ILE A 66 -10.82 -8.51 0.91
CA ILE A 66 -10.68 -8.78 -0.52
C ILE A 66 -9.99 -10.13 -0.71
N TRP A 67 -8.86 -10.35 -0.04
CA TRP A 67 -8.07 -11.57 -0.15
C TRP A 67 -8.83 -12.82 0.29
N SER A 68 -9.59 -12.75 1.39
CA SER A 68 -10.41 -13.89 1.83
C SER A 68 -11.57 -14.19 0.88
N LYS A 69 -12.06 -13.21 0.12
CA LYS A 69 -13.13 -13.42 -0.87
C LYS A 69 -12.59 -13.99 -2.20
N TYR A 70 -11.37 -13.65 -2.57
CA TYR A 70 -10.72 -14.09 -3.81
C TYR A 70 -9.29 -14.60 -3.57
N PRO A 71 -9.11 -15.65 -2.75
CA PRO A 71 -7.79 -16.08 -2.26
C PRO A 71 -6.86 -16.61 -3.35
N HIS A 72 -7.43 -17.05 -4.48
CA HIS A 72 -6.68 -17.53 -5.63
C HIS A 72 -6.29 -16.42 -6.63
N VAL A 73 -6.77 -15.19 -6.42
CA VAL A 73 -6.57 -14.08 -7.34
C VAL A 73 -5.63 -13.04 -6.75
N TRP A 74 -5.90 -12.59 -5.52
CA TRP A 74 -5.15 -11.51 -4.88
C TRP A 74 -4.67 -11.89 -3.48
N GLY A 75 -3.46 -11.46 -3.15
CA GLY A 75 -2.85 -11.55 -1.83
C GLY A 75 -1.79 -10.46 -1.64
N ALA A 76 -1.07 -10.48 -0.52
CA ALA A 76 -0.01 -9.51 -0.26
C ALA A 76 1.08 -9.51 -1.35
N HIS A 77 1.38 -10.69 -1.92
CA HIS A 77 2.39 -10.89 -2.96
C HIS A 77 2.13 -10.16 -4.28
N ASN A 78 0.90 -9.68 -4.54
CA ASN A 78 0.54 -9.00 -5.79
C ASN A 78 -0.39 -7.80 -5.63
N THR A 79 -0.62 -7.34 -4.38
CA THR A 79 -1.52 -6.23 -4.09
C THR A 79 -0.75 -5.01 -3.59
N VAL A 80 -1.01 -3.85 -4.20
CA VAL A 80 -0.56 -2.54 -3.70
C VAL A 80 -1.77 -1.65 -3.42
N HIS A 81 -1.78 -1.00 -2.26
CA HIS A 81 -2.86 -0.16 -1.76
C HIS A 81 -2.39 1.30 -1.69
N LEU A 82 -2.90 2.09 -2.62
CA LEU A 82 -2.60 3.52 -2.75
C LEU A 82 -3.53 4.35 -1.85
N ASP A 83 -2.99 5.11 -0.92
CA ASP A 83 -3.77 6.02 -0.07
C ASP A 83 -2.89 7.16 0.47
N ASP A 84 -3.45 8.35 0.68
CA ASP A 84 -2.72 9.49 1.25
C ASP A 84 -2.58 9.39 2.78
N LEU A 85 -3.38 8.52 3.40
CA LEU A 85 -3.50 8.37 4.84
C LEU A 85 -3.00 7.00 5.29
N SER A 86 -1.79 6.96 5.86
CA SER A 86 -1.17 5.69 6.31
C SER A 86 -2.01 4.86 7.28
N ARG A 87 -2.87 5.53 8.07
CA ARG A 87 -3.82 4.84 8.95
C ARG A 87 -4.77 3.91 8.19
N ASN A 88 -5.14 4.22 6.94
CA ASN A 88 -6.09 3.41 6.19
C ASN A 88 -5.55 2.00 5.90
N PHE A 89 -4.23 1.84 5.81
CA PHE A 89 -3.55 0.56 5.61
C PHE A 89 -2.78 0.09 6.85
N ALA A 90 -3.18 0.52 8.06
CA ALA A 90 -2.52 0.12 9.31
C ALA A 90 -2.51 -1.40 9.56
N LEU A 91 -3.41 -2.16 8.94
CA LEU A 91 -3.47 -3.64 9.02
C LEU A 91 -2.80 -4.35 7.84
N ASN A 92 -2.20 -3.61 6.90
CA ASN A 92 -1.58 -4.14 5.68
C ASN A 92 -0.40 -3.26 5.26
N LEU A 93 0.49 -2.96 6.21
CA LEU A 93 1.58 -1.99 6.05
C LEU A 93 2.51 -2.32 4.88
N THR A 94 2.80 -3.60 4.64
CA THR A 94 3.67 -4.06 3.56
C THR A 94 3.06 -3.85 2.17
N SER A 95 1.73 -3.85 2.04
CA SER A 95 1.03 -3.55 0.78
C SER A 95 0.69 -2.06 0.64
N GLY A 96 0.98 -1.22 1.64
CA GLY A 96 0.60 0.20 1.63
C GLY A 96 1.62 1.08 0.91
N LEU A 97 1.18 1.84 -0.09
CA LEU A 97 1.96 2.87 -0.75
C LEU A 97 1.33 4.23 -0.47
N LYS A 98 2.06 5.04 0.32
CA LYS A 98 1.59 6.38 0.71
C LYS A 98 1.84 7.41 -0.39
N VAL A 99 0.78 8.06 -0.86
CA VAL A 99 0.87 9.23 -1.76
C VAL A 99 0.70 10.54 -1.00
N THR A 100 1.06 11.66 -1.61
CA THR A 100 0.79 12.99 -1.05
C THR A 100 -0.66 13.37 -1.30
N ALA A 101 -1.31 13.95 -0.28
CA ALA A 101 -2.65 14.50 -0.44
C ALA A 101 -2.66 15.63 -1.49
N TYR A 102 -3.49 15.46 -2.53
CA TYR A 102 -3.67 16.47 -3.57
C TYR A 102 -4.53 17.64 -3.07
N HIS A 103 -4.03 18.87 -3.24
CA HIS A 103 -4.76 20.08 -2.87
C HIS A 103 -4.75 21.11 -4.01
N ARG A 104 -5.83 21.15 -4.79
CA ARG A 104 -6.00 22.05 -5.96
C ARG A 104 -5.65 23.52 -5.70
N LYS A 105 -6.00 24.05 -4.52
CA LYS A 105 -5.80 25.46 -4.16
C LYS A 105 -4.37 25.79 -3.74
N ARG A 106 -3.54 24.79 -3.42
CA ARG A 106 -2.14 25.03 -3.01
C ARG A 106 -1.26 25.23 -4.24
N THR A 107 -0.22 26.04 -4.12
CA THR A 107 0.73 26.35 -5.21
C THR A 107 1.32 25.09 -5.86
N LYS A 108 1.58 24.05 -5.05
CA LYS A 108 2.08 22.75 -5.52
C LYS A 108 1.07 22.01 -6.40
N GLY A 109 -0.25 22.16 -6.14
CA GLY A 109 -1.31 21.46 -6.87
C GLY A 109 -1.43 21.83 -8.35
N LYS A 110 -0.94 23.02 -8.76
CA LYS A 110 -0.90 23.44 -10.17
C LYS A 110 0.18 22.75 -10.99
N ARG A 111 1.21 22.22 -10.33
CA ARG A 111 2.36 21.54 -10.94
C ARG A 111 2.46 20.10 -10.45
N ASP A 112 1.36 19.57 -9.94
CA ASP A 112 1.32 18.20 -9.44
C ASP A 112 1.50 17.23 -10.61
N ALA A 113 2.48 16.35 -10.47
CA ALA A 113 2.77 15.28 -11.42
C ALA A 113 2.95 13.94 -10.70
N GLU A 114 2.44 13.83 -9.47
CA GLU A 114 2.72 12.68 -8.62
C GLU A 114 2.15 11.39 -9.22
N LEU A 115 0.93 11.44 -9.74
CA LEU A 115 0.30 10.28 -10.41
C LEU A 115 1.02 9.86 -11.70
N LEU A 116 1.72 10.77 -12.38
CA LEU A 116 2.52 10.42 -13.56
C LEU A 116 3.76 9.62 -13.16
N GLY A 117 4.44 10.05 -12.09
CA GLY A 117 5.56 9.31 -11.51
C GLY A 117 5.12 7.96 -10.94
N LEU A 118 4.00 7.95 -10.23
CA LEU A 118 3.41 6.73 -9.67
C LEU A 118 3.03 5.73 -10.75
N GLY A 119 2.45 6.18 -11.87
CA GLY A 119 2.11 5.30 -12.99
C GLY A 119 3.34 4.55 -13.53
N ARG A 120 4.45 5.26 -13.77
CA ARG A 120 5.72 4.66 -14.21
C ARG A 120 6.28 3.68 -13.18
N TYR A 121 6.31 4.08 -11.92
CA TYR A 121 6.78 3.23 -10.82
C TYR A 121 5.98 1.91 -10.73
N LEU A 122 4.65 1.98 -10.84
CA LEU A 122 3.80 0.79 -10.80
C LEU A 122 3.99 -0.11 -12.03
N GLU A 123 4.23 0.46 -13.21
CA GLU A 123 4.61 -0.35 -14.37
C GLU A 123 5.93 -1.10 -14.16
N ASP A 124 6.93 -0.45 -13.56
CA ASP A 124 8.22 -1.07 -13.26
C ASP A 124 8.07 -2.17 -12.20
N VAL A 125 7.29 -1.91 -11.14
CA VAL A 125 6.94 -2.90 -10.09
C VAL A 125 6.29 -4.14 -10.71
N ALA A 126 5.32 -3.96 -11.62
CA ALA A 126 4.66 -5.09 -12.27
C ALA A 126 5.60 -5.91 -13.17
N LYS A 127 6.60 -5.27 -13.77
CA LYS A 127 7.58 -5.92 -14.66
C LYS A 127 8.76 -6.54 -13.90
N ALA A 128 8.96 -6.20 -12.63
CA ALA A 128 10.09 -6.65 -11.83
C ALA A 128 10.12 -8.17 -11.57
N GLY A 129 8.98 -8.85 -11.70
CA GLY A 129 8.91 -10.31 -11.54
C GLY A 129 9.15 -10.82 -10.12
N VAL A 130 9.00 -9.95 -9.11
CA VAL A 130 9.16 -10.29 -7.68
C VAL A 130 7.82 -10.22 -6.95
N SER A 131 7.71 -10.93 -5.83
CA SER A 131 6.58 -10.75 -4.91
C SER A 131 6.58 -9.33 -4.36
N PHE A 132 5.41 -8.68 -4.33
CA PHE A 132 5.28 -7.33 -3.79
C PHE A 132 5.59 -7.26 -2.29
N GLU A 133 5.54 -8.39 -1.58
CA GLU A 133 5.97 -8.45 -0.17
C GLU A 133 7.45 -8.14 0.02
N GLN A 134 8.25 -8.31 -1.03
CA GLN A 134 9.68 -8.00 -1.02
C GLN A 134 9.94 -6.51 -1.27
N ILE A 135 8.95 -5.75 -1.76
CA ILE A 135 9.14 -4.36 -2.19
C ILE A 135 8.86 -3.39 -1.04
N ASN A 136 9.82 -2.53 -0.72
CA ASN A 136 9.59 -1.42 0.21
C ASN A 136 8.89 -0.24 -0.51
N PHE A 137 7.56 -0.27 -0.55
CA PHE A 137 6.75 0.82 -1.11
C PHE A 137 6.95 2.17 -0.41
N GLY A 138 7.50 2.21 0.81
CA GLY A 138 7.84 3.45 1.50
C GLY A 138 8.92 4.29 0.80
N LYS A 139 9.72 3.66 -0.08
CA LYS A 139 10.81 4.29 -0.83
C LYS A 139 10.44 4.70 -2.25
N TRP A 140 9.17 4.57 -2.66
CA TRP A 140 8.76 4.78 -4.05
C TRP A 140 9.09 6.19 -4.60
N LEU A 141 9.01 7.24 -3.77
CA LEU A 141 9.40 8.60 -4.16
C LEU A 141 10.91 8.73 -4.38
N ASP A 142 11.73 7.98 -3.63
CA ASP A 142 13.17 7.95 -3.85
C ASP A 142 13.48 7.30 -5.20
N VAL A 143 12.74 6.24 -5.56
CA VAL A 143 12.83 5.59 -6.88
C VAL A 143 12.42 6.53 -8.01
N VAL A 144 11.24 7.15 -7.91
CA VAL A 144 10.74 8.09 -8.94
C VAL A 144 11.63 9.32 -9.09
N SER A 145 12.29 9.75 -8.01
CA SER A 145 13.27 10.87 -8.05
C SER A 145 14.66 10.47 -8.54
N GLY A 146 14.91 9.20 -8.81
CA GLY A 146 16.21 8.68 -9.24
C GLY A 146 17.26 8.59 -8.13
N ARG A 147 16.88 8.78 -6.87
CA ARG A 147 17.78 8.62 -5.71
C ARG A 147 18.03 7.15 -5.38
N LEU A 148 17.10 6.28 -5.72
CA LEU A 148 17.22 4.83 -5.63
C LEU A 148 16.75 4.19 -6.94
N THR A 149 17.18 2.98 -7.22
CA THR A 149 16.55 2.10 -8.20
C THR A 149 15.43 1.30 -7.53
N LEU A 150 14.54 0.69 -8.32
CA LEU A 150 13.55 -0.25 -7.76
C LEU A 150 14.26 -1.39 -7.00
N GLN A 151 15.42 -1.84 -7.49
CA GLN A 151 16.11 -2.99 -6.92
C GLN A 151 16.67 -2.69 -5.52
N ASP A 152 17.06 -1.44 -5.27
CA ASP A 152 17.47 -0.98 -3.94
C ASP A 152 16.32 -1.00 -2.90
N THR A 153 15.08 -1.19 -3.36
CA THR A 153 13.90 -1.29 -2.50
C THR A 153 13.43 -2.72 -2.29
N ILE A 154 13.96 -3.67 -3.05
CA ILE A 154 13.65 -5.10 -2.92
C ILE A 154 14.49 -5.64 -1.76
N GLN A 155 13.81 -6.08 -0.70
CA GLN A 155 14.44 -6.75 0.42
C GLN A 155 14.65 -8.23 0.05
N GLY A 156 15.87 -8.72 0.19
CA GLY A 156 16.16 -10.14 0.04
C GLY A 156 15.36 -10.96 1.03
N ASP A 157 15.04 -12.18 0.65
CA ASP A 157 14.33 -13.16 1.48
C ASP A 157 15.02 -13.23 2.86
N VAL A 158 14.35 -12.77 3.92
CA VAL A 158 14.82 -13.00 5.29
C VAL A 158 14.43 -14.45 5.63
N GLY A 159 15.14 -15.38 4.99
CA GLY A 159 15.18 -16.77 5.42
C GLY A 159 15.86 -16.85 6.79
N GLY A 160 15.23 -17.53 7.72
CA GLY A 160 15.71 -17.71 9.09
C GLY A 160 17.02 -18.50 9.18
N ASP A 161 17.48 -18.57 10.43
CA ASP A 161 18.53 -19.45 10.98
C ASP A 161 19.98 -18.97 10.86
N GLY A 162 20.31 -18.00 11.70
CA GLY A 162 21.61 -17.91 12.35
C GLY A 162 21.42 -18.27 13.83
N ASP A 163 21.33 -19.57 14.13
CA ASP A 163 21.35 -20.08 15.49
C ASP A 163 22.58 -19.53 16.22
N GLY A 164 22.34 -18.90 17.36
CA GLY A 164 23.38 -18.46 18.28
C GLY A 164 24.08 -19.68 18.87
N GLU A 165 25.28 -19.97 18.38
CA GLU A 165 26.20 -20.85 19.09
C GLU A 165 26.75 -20.09 20.30
N ALA A 166 26.09 -20.28 21.44
CA ALA A 166 26.57 -19.81 22.72
C ALA A 166 27.84 -20.58 23.10
N ASP A 167 28.97 -19.87 23.08
CA ASP A 167 30.24 -20.32 23.62
C ASP A 167 30.08 -20.89 25.04
N LYS A 168 30.26 -22.21 25.18
CA LYS A 168 30.46 -22.88 26.46
C LYS A 168 31.79 -22.46 27.05
N LYS A 169 31.74 -21.66 28.12
CA LYS A 169 32.89 -21.40 28.99
C LYS A 169 33.31 -22.68 29.71
N PRO A 170 34.59 -23.08 29.71
CA PRO A 170 35.03 -24.26 30.45
C PRO A 170 35.04 -23.98 31.95
N ALA A 171 34.58 -24.97 32.73
CA ALA A 171 34.64 -24.99 34.17
C ALA A 171 36.11 -25.08 34.64
N ALA A 172 36.51 -24.16 35.51
CA ALA A 172 37.79 -24.24 36.20
C ALA A 172 37.68 -25.28 37.33
N THR A 173 38.48 -26.33 37.24
CA THR A 173 38.79 -27.25 38.34
C THR A 173 40.12 -26.89 38.97
N SER A 174 40.13 -26.93 40.30
CA SER A 174 41.24 -26.81 41.27
C SER A 174 41.58 -25.41 41.74
#